data_AF-A0A1V5ZNS0-F1
#
_entry.id   AF-A0A1V5ZNS0-F1
#
_cell.length_a   1.000
_cell.length_b   1.000
_cell.length_c   1.000
_cell.angle_alpha   90.00
_cell.angle_beta   90.00
_cell.angle_gamma   90.00
#
_symmetry.space_group_name_H-M   'P 1'
#
loop_
_entity.id
_entity.type
_entity.pdbx_description
1 polymer ?
#
loop_
_entity_poly.entity_id
_entity_poly.type
_entity_poly.pdbx_seq_one_letter_code
_entity_poly.pdbx_strand_id
1 'polypeptide(L)'
;MKINNSCDLVLFDLYNYDIVSCNYNILNKLSIHILTDHNNKLQRNIEIGNMQKQNPELSQFFKKITKSIIDEYILKNVLRKEDIICRQYDGLILRKKLIDTKSIDIDLPLRNVFEKFIISIDRKSFIAYSEKEDKLEVKGVSEKYPAIENQYKKLISINFSNKKSIFSSLEKIKNYFFTAQDKNLFMIPTKDPKKYYVHFMGIGETEISNTIIKLISCDEIDRKKYFEKYMSSFVKSIVLSCF
;
A
#
# COMPACT_ATOMS: atom_id res chain seq x y z
N MET A 1 -1.24 6.61 7.76
CA MET A 1 0.04 5.87 7.62
C MET A 1 1.17 6.87 7.79
N LYS A 2 2.18 6.54 8.59
CA LYS A 2 3.37 7.38 8.80
C LYS A 2 4.61 6.50 8.71
N ILE A 3 5.34 6.65 7.61
CA ILE A 3 6.63 5.97 7.42
C ILE A 3 7.71 6.77 8.15
N ASN A 4 8.64 6.08 8.80
CA ASN A 4 9.72 6.73 9.51
C ASN A 4 10.68 7.41 8.51
N ASN A 5 11.09 8.65 8.81
CA ASN A 5 11.97 9.41 7.92
C ASN A 5 13.43 8.94 7.98
N SER A 6 13.81 8.23 9.05
CA SER A 6 15.19 7.79 9.27
C SER A 6 15.46 6.36 8.82
N CYS A 7 14.48 5.61 8.31
CA CYS A 7 14.72 4.27 7.80
C CYS A 7 15.18 4.29 6.34
N ASP A 8 15.91 3.26 5.93
CA ASP A 8 16.31 3.06 4.53
C ASP A 8 15.08 2.95 3.62
N LEU A 9 15.27 3.27 2.34
CA LEU A 9 14.19 3.26 1.36
C LEU A 9 13.90 1.87 0.78
N VAL A 10 14.87 0.95 0.89
CA VAL A 10 14.73 -0.46 0.54
C VAL A 10 15.11 -1.26 1.77
N LEU A 11 14.20 -2.09 2.23
CA LEU A 11 14.29 -2.86 3.47
C LEU A 11 13.92 -4.32 3.20
N PHE A 12 14.41 -5.20 4.05
CA PHE A 12 14.19 -6.63 3.99
C PHE A 12 13.74 -7.14 5.37
N ASP A 13 13.05 -8.27 5.38
CA ASP A 13 12.65 -9.01 6.59
C ASP A 13 11.91 -8.15 7.63
N LEU A 14 10.80 -7.54 7.19
CA LEU A 14 9.95 -6.72 8.04
C LEU A 14 8.74 -7.48 8.55
N TYR A 15 8.32 -7.18 9.78
CA TYR A 15 7.20 -7.82 10.45
C TYR A 15 5.99 -6.88 10.45
N ASN A 16 4.89 -7.32 9.84
CA ASN A 16 3.66 -6.55 9.75
C ASN A 16 2.65 -7.03 10.79
N TYR A 17 2.32 -6.13 11.71
CA TYR A 17 1.39 -6.35 12.81
C TYR A 17 0.16 -5.47 12.62
N ASP A 18 -1.03 -6.01 12.87
CA ASP A 18 -2.28 -5.29 12.65
C ASP A 18 -3.38 -5.81 13.58
N ILE A 19 -4.21 -4.92 14.13
CA ILE A 19 -5.36 -5.28 14.93
C ILE A 19 -6.44 -5.84 14.01
N VAL A 20 -6.67 -7.15 14.11
CA VAL A 20 -7.70 -7.83 13.31
C VAL A 20 -9.06 -7.20 13.56
N SER A 21 -9.76 -6.79 12.50
CA SER A 21 -11.09 -6.17 12.60
C SER A 21 -11.14 -5.02 13.63
N CYS A 22 -10.11 -4.17 13.67
CA CYS A 22 -9.86 -3.14 14.68
C CYS A 22 -11.11 -2.48 15.30
N ASN A 23 -11.88 -1.71 14.53
CA ASN A 23 -13.02 -0.97 15.07
C ASN A 23 -14.12 -1.90 15.63
N TYR A 24 -14.31 -3.07 15.02
CA TYR A 24 -15.26 -4.06 15.53
C TYR A 24 -14.81 -4.63 16.88
N ASN A 25 -13.54 -5.02 16.99
CA ASN A 25 -13.01 -5.57 18.25
C ASN A 25 -13.03 -4.52 19.38
N ILE A 26 -12.81 -3.25 19.06
CA ILE A 26 -12.98 -2.14 20.01
C ILE A 26 -14.42 -2.06 20.50
N LEU A 27 -15.42 -2.05 19.58
CA LEU A 27 -16.83 -1.99 19.97
C LEU A 27 -17.25 -3.20 20.80
N ASN A 28 -16.83 -4.40 20.39
CA ASN A 28 -17.18 -5.64 21.09
C ASN A 28 -16.63 -5.67 22.53
N LYS A 29 -15.40 -5.17 22.73
CA LYS A 29 -14.79 -5.05 24.07
C LYS A 29 -15.48 -4.03 24.96
N LEU A 30 -16.15 -3.04 24.37
CA LEU A 30 -16.97 -2.05 25.06
C LEU A 30 -18.43 -2.49 25.23
N SER A 31 -18.75 -3.75 24.89
CA SER A 31 -20.11 -4.29 24.91
C SER A 31 -21.11 -3.51 24.04
N ILE A 32 -20.63 -2.86 22.97
CA ILE A 32 -21.48 -2.20 21.99
C ILE A 32 -21.81 -3.23 20.90
N HIS A 33 -23.06 -3.68 20.91
CA HIS A 33 -23.55 -4.67 19.95
C HIS A 33 -23.69 -4.09 18.54
N ILE A 34 -23.11 -4.80 17.57
CA ILE A 34 -23.37 -4.61 16.14
C ILE A 34 -24.46 -5.61 15.76
N LEU A 35 -25.53 -5.15 15.09
CA LEU A 35 -26.75 -5.94 14.90
C LEU A 35 -26.63 -6.97 13.78
N THR A 36 -25.60 -6.89 12.94
CA THR A 36 -25.44 -7.76 11.75
C THR A 36 -24.51 -8.95 11.95
N ASP A 37 -24.78 -10.01 11.17
CA ASP A 37 -24.11 -11.32 11.19
C ASP A 37 -22.57 -11.19 11.23
N HIS A 38 -21.99 -11.76 12.29
CA HIS A 38 -20.57 -11.70 12.62
C HIS A 38 -19.64 -12.17 11.50
N ASN A 39 -20.16 -12.97 10.57
CA ASN A 39 -19.38 -13.62 9.52
C ASN A 39 -19.16 -12.76 8.27
N ASN A 40 -19.95 -11.70 8.05
CA ASN A 40 -19.81 -10.87 6.85
C ASN A 40 -18.98 -9.60 7.11
N LYS A 41 -17.69 -9.65 6.74
CA LYS A 41 -16.75 -8.52 6.85
C LYS A 41 -17.26 -7.25 6.16
N LEU A 42 -17.88 -7.37 4.98
CA LEU A 42 -18.34 -6.21 4.22
C LEU A 42 -19.49 -5.51 4.94
N GLN A 43 -20.50 -6.28 5.36
CA GLN A 43 -21.67 -5.77 6.05
C GLN A 43 -21.31 -5.10 7.38
N ARG A 44 -20.45 -5.76 8.17
CA ARG A 44 -19.91 -5.20 9.42
C ARG A 44 -19.21 -3.86 9.22
N ASN A 45 -18.39 -3.74 8.18
CA ASN A 45 -17.67 -2.50 7.89
C ASN A 45 -18.61 -1.38 7.42
N ILE A 46 -19.67 -1.71 6.68
CA ILE A 46 -20.71 -0.75 6.27
C ILE A 46 -21.45 -0.21 7.49
N GLU A 47 -21.85 -1.08 8.42
CA GLU A 47 -22.58 -0.66 9.63
C GLU A 47 -21.72 0.26 10.51
N ILE A 48 -20.46 -0.13 10.80
CA ILE A 48 -19.53 0.72 11.55
C ILE A 48 -19.31 2.06 10.83
N GLY A 49 -19.19 2.04 9.50
CA GLY A 49 -19.06 3.26 8.69
C GLY A 49 -20.29 4.18 8.81
N ASN A 50 -21.49 3.60 8.82
CA ASN A 50 -22.74 4.35 9.02
C ASN A 50 -22.82 4.94 10.43
N MET A 51 -22.43 4.19 11.47
CA MET A 51 -22.35 4.69 12.85
C MET A 51 -21.39 5.88 12.94
N GLN A 52 -20.22 5.79 12.32
CA GLN A 52 -19.23 6.89 12.27
C GLN A 52 -19.73 8.11 11.50
N LYS A 53 -20.55 7.92 10.47
CA LYS A 53 -21.16 9.02 9.72
C LYS A 53 -22.23 9.75 10.54
N GLN A 54 -23.02 8.98 11.31
CA GLN A 54 -24.06 9.52 12.19
C GLN A 54 -23.45 10.16 13.45
N ASN A 55 -22.30 9.66 13.92
CA ASN A 55 -21.58 10.17 15.07
C ASN A 55 -20.08 10.39 14.73
N PRO A 56 -19.70 11.60 14.29
CA PRO A 56 -18.30 11.92 13.98
C PRO A 56 -17.33 11.77 15.17
N GLU A 57 -17.80 11.92 16.41
CA GLU A 57 -16.98 11.74 17.61
C GLU A 57 -16.52 10.28 17.76
N LEU A 58 -17.34 9.33 17.31
CA LEU A 58 -16.98 7.91 17.30
C LEU A 58 -15.73 7.64 16.45
N SER A 59 -15.56 8.36 15.33
CA SER A 59 -14.34 8.26 14.51
C SER A 59 -13.09 8.76 15.25
N GLN A 60 -13.22 9.82 16.05
CA GLN A 60 -12.12 10.33 16.86
C GLN A 60 -11.81 9.39 18.02
N PHE A 61 -12.85 8.84 18.65
CA PHE A 61 -12.74 7.83 19.69
C PHE A 61 -11.95 6.61 19.20
N PHE A 62 -12.33 6.02 18.07
CA PHE A 62 -11.59 4.88 17.50
C PHE A 62 -10.13 5.23 17.24
N LYS A 63 -9.86 6.37 16.59
CA LYS A 63 -8.47 6.82 16.36
C LYS A 63 -7.68 6.92 17.67
N LYS A 64 -8.28 7.44 18.74
CA LYS A 64 -7.64 7.59 20.05
C LYS A 64 -7.35 6.23 20.70
N ILE A 65 -8.33 5.33 20.72
CA ILE A 65 -8.19 4.00 21.32
C ILE A 65 -7.17 3.17 20.54
N THR A 66 -7.29 3.08 19.22
CA THR A 66 -6.33 2.36 18.37
C THR A 66 -4.91 2.89 18.55
N LYS A 67 -4.75 4.22 18.61
CA LYS A 67 -3.45 4.83 18.88
C LYS A 67 -2.90 4.40 20.25
N SER A 68 -3.72 4.44 21.29
CA SER A 68 -3.35 4.05 22.66
C SER A 68 -2.89 2.60 22.73
N ILE A 69 -3.62 1.67 22.10
CA ILE A 69 -3.26 0.25 22.05
C ILE A 69 -1.90 0.07 21.37
N ILE A 70 -1.68 0.72 20.22
CA ILE A 70 -0.40 0.64 19.52
C ILE A 70 0.74 1.22 20.38
N ASP A 71 0.51 2.33 21.07
CA ASP A 71 1.51 2.95 21.97
C ASP A 71 1.85 2.03 23.15
N GLU A 72 0.88 1.31 23.69
CA GLU A 72 1.10 0.30 24.73
C GLU A 72 2.01 -0.83 24.23
N TYR A 73 1.75 -1.39 23.03
CA TYR A 73 2.61 -2.43 22.45
C TYR A 73 4.02 -1.94 22.17
N ILE A 74 4.20 -0.68 21.77
CA ILE A 74 5.51 -0.04 21.60
C ILE A 74 6.28 -0.02 22.93
N LEU A 75 5.61 0.40 24.02
CA LEU A 75 6.22 0.48 25.36
C LEU A 75 6.54 -0.90 25.92
N LYS A 76 5.58 -1.82 25.88
CA LYS A 76 5.69 -3.19 26.42
C LYS A 76 6.82 -3.99 25.75
N ASN A 77 7.02 -3.78 24.45
CA ASN A 77 8.08 -4.42 23.68
C ASN A 77 9.38 -3.60 23.61
N VAL A 78 9.45 -2.47 24.32
CA VAL A 78 10.62 -1.57 24.36
C VAL A 78 11.12 -1.26 22.94
N LEU A 79 10.20 -0.90 22.05
CA LEU A 79 10.52 -0.59 20.67
C LEU A 79 11.15 0.80 20.58
N ARG A 80 12.31 0.87 19.95
CA ARG A 80 12.95 2.15 19.64
C ARG A 80 12.40 2.70 18.33
N LYS A 81 12.69 3.98 18.06
CA LYS A 81 12.19 4.65 16.86
C LYS A 81 12.68 3.95 15.59
N GLU A 82 13.93 3.49 15.57
CA GLU A 82 14.58 2.77 14.47
C GLU A 82 13.98 1.39 14.20
N ASP A 83 13.35 0.76 15.21
CA ASP A 83 12.65 -0.52 15.04
C ASP A 83 11.34 -0.34 14.26
N ILE A 84 10.75 0.86 14.33
CA ILE A 84 9.45 1.18 13.73
C ILE A 84 9.67 1.76 12.33
N ILE A 85 9.37 0.96 11.31
CA ILE A 85 9.43 1.39 9.91
C ILE A 85 8.21 2.21 9.53
N CYS A 86 7.02 1.74 9.91
CA CYS A 86 5.77 2.38 9.56
C CYS A 86 4.74 2.21 10.65
N ARG A 87 4.06 3.31 11.01
CA ARG A 87 2.86 3.28 11.84
C ARG A 87 1.63 3.39 10.94
N GLN A 88 0.81 2.35 10.93
CA GLN A 88 -0.47 2.31 10.24
C GLN A 88 -1.56 2.83 11.17
N TYR A 89 -2.81 2.87 10.70
CA TYR A 89 -3.93 3.27 11.55
C TYR A 89 -4.12 2.25 12.68
N ASP A 90 -4.15 0.98 12.29
CA ASP A 90 -4.48 -0.22 13.06
C ASP A 90 -3.26 -1.11 13.35
N GLY A 91 -2.06 -0.71 12.97
CA GLY A 91 -0.90 -1.58 13.01
C GLY A 91 0.48 -0.93 12.94
N LEU A 92 1.50 -1.79 12.91
CA LEU A 92 2.91 -1.46 12.86
C LEU A 92 3.65 -2.35 11.86
N ILE A 93 4.61 -1.76 11.14
CA ILE A 93 5.63 -2.51 10.39
C ILE A 93 6.96 -2.29 11.08
N LEU A 94 7.61 -3.38 11.48
CA LEU A 94 8.77 -3.38 12.36
C LEU A 94 9.97 -4.12 11.75
N ARG A 95 11.19 -3.74 12.14
CA ARG A 95 12.42 -4.48 11.80
C ARG A 95 12.63 -5.75 12.63
N LYS A 96 11.95 -5.87 13.77
CA LYS A 96 12.07 -7.00 14.68
C LYS A 96 10.70 -7.53 15.09
N LYS A 97 10.66 -8.80 15.49
CA LYS A 97 9.46 -9.42 16.04
C LYS A 97 9.11 -8.78 17.39
N LEU A 98 7.82 -8.59 17.63
CA LEU A 98 7.29 -8.35 18.98
C LEU A 98 7.51 -9.60 19.84
N ILE A 99 7.92 -9.38 21.09
CA ILE A 99 8.02 -10.42 22.12
C ILE A 99 6.61 -10.70 22.66
N ASP A 100 5.82 -9.66 22.85
CA ASP A 100 4.47 -9.74 23.35
C ASP A 100 3.47 -9.16 22.33
N THR A 101 2.59 -10.03 21.86
CA THR A 101 1.52 -9.73 20.89
C THR A 101 0.12 -9.89 21.48
N LYS A 102 0.02 -10.19 22.78
CA LYS A 102 -1.25 -10.45 23.46
C LYS A 102 -1.49 -9.43 24.57
N SER A 103 -2.71 -8.91 24.61
CA SER A 103 -3.15 -7.98 25.65
C SER A 103 -4.46 -8.48 26.24
N ILE A 104 -4.76 -8.05 27.46
CA ILE A 104 -6.06 -8.27 28.09
C ILE A 104 -7.17 -7.65 27.22
N ASP A 105 -6.86 -6.54 26.55
CA ASP A 105 -7.82 -5.75 25.80
C ASP A 105 -7.92 -6.20 24.35
N ILE A 106 -6.88 -5.93 23.54
CA ILE A 106 -6.91 -6.19 22.09
C ILE A 106 -5.55 -6.71 21.61
N ASP A 107 -5.57 -7.87 20.96
CA ASP A 107 -4.38 -8.51 20.41
C ASP A 107 -3.84 -7.76 19.18
N LEU A 108 -2.52 -7.77 19.04
CA LEU A 108 -1.80 -7.23 17.89
C LEU A 108 -0.99 -8.36 17.22
N PRO A 109 -1.65 -9.30 16.52
CA PRO A 109 -1.00 -10.47 15.96
C PRO A 109 -0.08 -10.13 14.78
N LEU A 110 0.93 -10.97 14.56
CA LEU A 110 1.73 -10.95 13.35
C LEU A 110 0.84 -11.35 12.17
N ARG A 111 0.62 -10.43 11.24
CA ARG A 111 -0.19 -10.64 10.04
C ARG A 111 0.64 -11.22 8.91
N ASN A 112 1.84 -10.68 8.70
CA ASN A 112 2.72 -11.16 7.64
C ASN A 112 4.19 -10.78 7.89
N VAL A 113 5.09 -11.46 7.19
CA VAL A 113 6.49 -11.06 7.03
C VAL A 113 6.68 -10.60 5.59
N PHE A 114 7.30 -9.43 5.43
CA PHE A 114 7.67 -8.89 4.14
C PHE A 114 9.16 -9.13 3.92
N GLU A 115 9.52 -9.98 2.97
CA GLU A 115 10.92 -10.25 2.62
C GLU A 115 11.51 -9.06 1.86
N LYS A 116 10.69 -8.31 1.13
CA LYS A 116 11.11 -7.07 0.43
C LYS A 116 10.12 -5.94 0.65
N PHE A 117 10.65 -4.74 0.89
CA PHE A 117 9.88 -3.55 1.16
C PHE A 117 10.54 -2.31 0.54
N ILE A 118 9.87 -1.67 -0.42
CA ILE A 118 10.36 -0.50 -1.14
C ILE A 118 9.46 0.69 -0.80
N ILE A 119 10.03 1.71 -0.16
CA ILE A 119 9.37 2.95 0.22
C ILE A 119 9.54 3.96 -0.92
N SER A 120 8.49 4.69 -1.29
CA SER A 120 8.60 5.79 -2.25
C SER A 120 9.49 6.92 -1.71
N ILE A 121 10.16 7.68 -2.57
CA ILE A 121 11.13 8.68 -2.11
C ILE A 121 10.50 9.78 -1.23
N ASP A 122 9.22 10.08 -1.46
CA ASP A 122 8.44 11.04 -0.65
C ASP A 122 7.87 10.42 0.65
N ARG A 123 8.11 9.12 0.89
CA ARG A 123 7.67 8.33 2.04
C ARG A 123 6.16 8.34 2.26
N LYS A 124 5.38 8.54 1.20
CA LYS A 124 3.91 8.50 1.23
C LYS A 124 3.33 7.15 0.81
N SER A 125 4.11 6.33 0.13
CA SER A 125 3.68 5.02 -0.37
C SER A 125 4.78 3.96 -0.22
N PHE A 126 4.38 2.70 -0.33
CA PHE A 126 5.31 1.58 -0.32
C PHE A 126 4.80 0.42 -1.19
N ILE A 127 5.73 -0.42 -1.63
CA ILE A 127 5.52 -1.73 -2.23
C ILE A 127 6.16 -2.76 -1.31
N ALA A 128 5.40 -3.77 -0.90
CA ALA A 128 5.88 -4.86 -0.08
C ALA A 128 5.54 -6.20 -0.74
N TYR A 129 6.41 -7.19 -0.58
CA TYR A 129 6.15 -8.55 -1.02
C TYR A 129 6.31 -9.52 0.14
N SER A 130 5.41 -10.49 0.18
CA SER A 130 5.46 -11.65 1.04
C SER A 130 5.53 -12.91 0.19
N GLU A 131 6.63 -13.64 0.25
CA GLU A 131 6.85 -14.87 -0.51
C GLU A 131 5.97 -16.00 0.02
N LYS A 132 5.83 -16.11 1.35
CA LYS A 132 4.98 -17.13 1.99
C LYS A 132 3.53 -17.05 1.52
N GLU A 133 3.00 -15.85 1.33
CA GLU A 133 1.61 -15.62 0.92
C GLU A 133 1.49 -15.34 -0.60
N ASP A 134 2.61 -15.39 -1.34
CA ASP A 134 2.77 -14.89 -2.71
C ASP A 134 2.01 -13.57 -2.97
N LYS A 135 2.19 -12.61 -2.05
CA LYS A 135 1.33 -11.43 -1.98
C LYS A 135 2.11 -10.14 -2.11
N LEU A 136 1.76 -9.37 -3.13
CA LEU A 136 2.15 -7.97 -3.28
C LEU A 136 1.18 -7.06 -2.52
N GLU A 137 1.71 -6.22 -1.63
CA GLU A 137 0.98 -5.15 -0.98
C GLU A 137 1.50 -3.78 -1.45
N VAL A 138 0.61 -2.96 -2.00
CA VAL A 138 0.93 -1.61 -2.44
C VAL A 138 0.01 -0.64 -1.71
N LYS A 139 0.58 0.22 -0.88
CA LYS A 139 -0.16 1.21 -0.09
C LYS A 139 0.28 2.62 -0.44
N GLY A 140 -0.66 3.57 -0.38
CA GLY A 140 -0.40 5.00 -0.63
C GLY A 140 -0.34 5.41 -2.11
N VAL A 141 -0.67 4.50 -3.04
CA VAL A 141 -0.82 4.81 -4.47
C VAL A 141 -2.31 4.85 -4.81
N SER A 142 -2.79 6.02 -5.26
CA SER A 142 -4.17 6.18 -5.74
C SER A 142 -4.35 5.57 -7.13
N GLU A 143 -5.58 5.15 -7.44
CA GLU A 143 -5.97 4.71 -8.80
C GLU A 143 -5.07 3.63 -9.38
N LYS A 144 -4.49 2.76 -8.53
CA LYS A 144 -3.76 1.58 -9.00
C LYS A 144 -4.73 0.55 -9.59
N TYR A 145 -4.29 -0.14 -10.62
CA TYR A 145 -5.05 -1.18 -11.32
C TYR A 145 -4.10 -2.31 -11.76
N PRO A 146 -4.62 -3.49 -12.15
CA PRO A 146 -3.81 -4.71 -12.29
C PRO A 146 -2.58 -4.57 -13.20
N ALA A 147 -2.66 -3.85 -14.32
CA ALA A 147 -1.53 -3.68 -15.22
C ALA A 147 -0.36 -2.87 -14.60
N ILE A 148 -0.67 -1.90 -13.72
CA ILE A 148 0.34 -1.17 -12.94
C ILE A 148 0.87 -2.02 -11.79
N GLU A 149 0.03 -2.84 -11.15
CA GLU A 149 0.49 -3.80 -10.13
C GLU A 149 1.54 -4.79 -10.70
N ASN A 150 1.39 -5.20 -11.95
CA ASN A 150 2.40 -6.01 -12.64
C ASN A 150 3.75 -5.28 -12.80
N GLN A 151 3.77 -3.95 -12.91
CA GLN A 151 5.04 -3.20 -12.92
C GLN A 151 5.68 -3.15 -11.53
N TYR A 152 4.87 -3.05 -10.47
CA TYR A 152 5.38 -3.15 -9.10
C TYR A 152 5.96 -4.54 -8.79
N LYS A 153 5.36 -5.61 -9.32
CA LYS A 153 5.96 -6.96 -9.26
C LYS A 153 7.35 -7.01 -9.91
N LYS A 154 7.58 -6.30 -11.01
CA LYS A 154 8.91 -6.21 -11.62
C LYS A 154 9.91 -5.44 -10.77
N LEU A 155 9.48 -4.38 -10.07
CA LEU A 155 10.36 -3.64 -9.15
C LEU A 155 10.75 -4.50 -7.94
N ILE A 156 9.78 -5.21 -7.34
CA ILE A 156 10.04 -6.02 -6.15
C ILE A 156 10.86 -7.29 -6.48
N SER A 157 10.80 -7.78 -7.72
CA SER A 157 11.60 -8.92 -8.17
C SER A 157 13.05 -8.59 -8.48
N ILE A 158 13.46 -7.31 -8.44
CA ILE A 158 14.87 -6.93 -8.62
C ILE A 158 15.73 -7.65 -7.59
N ASN A 159 16.87 -8.19 -8.06
CA ASN A 159 17.90 -8.75 -7.21
C ASN A 159 18.78 -7.61 -6.67
N PHE A 160 18.70 -7.37 -5.36
CA PHE A 160 19.43 -6.30 -4.67
C PHE A 160 20.84 -6.71 -4.22
N SER A 161 21.26 -7.96 -4.43
CA SER A 161 22.61 -8.43 -4.07
C SER A 161 23.71 -7.90 -4.98
N ASN A 162 23.38 -7.40 -6.17
CA ASN A 162 24.35 -6.90 -7.16
C ASN A 162 23.93 -5.55 -7.75
N LYS A 163 24.68 -4.49 -7.44
CA LYS A 163 24.40 -3.12 -7.91
C LYS A 163 24.26 -3.01 -9.44
N LYS A 164 25.13 -3.66 -10.22
CA LYS A 164 25.05 -3.63 -11.69
C LYS A 164 23.75 -4.27 -12.19
N SER A 165 23.32 -5.36 -11.54
CA SER A 165 22.06 -6.01 -11.84
C SER A 165 20.85 -5.13 -11.51
N ILE A 166 20.90 -4.34 -10.43
CA ILE A 166 19.83 -3.41 -10.07
C ILE A 166 19.62 -2.39 -11.20
N PHE A 167 20.69 -1.70 -11.62
CA PHE A 167 20.59 -0.68 -12.66
C PHE A 167 20.13 -1.26 -14.01
N SER A 168 20.66 -2.43 -14.40
CA SER A 168 20.21 -3.11 -15.63
C SER A 168 18.73 -3.49 -15.56
N SER A 169 18.24 -3.97 -14.41
CA SER A 169 16.82 -4.29 -14.22
C SER A 169 15.94 -3.05 -14.26
N LEU A 170 16.35 -1.95 -13.60
CA LEU A 170 15.62 -0.69 -13.65
C LEU A 170 15.53 -0.12 -15.06
N GLU A 171 16.62 -0.20 -15.82
CA GLU A 171 16.65 0.22 -17.22
C GLU A 171 15.71 -0.64 -18.07
N LYS A 172 15.71 -1.97 -17.91
CA LYS A 172 14.77 -2.87 -18.59
C LYS A 172 13.32 -2.52 -18.27
N ILE A 173 12.99 -2.27 -17.00
CA ILE A 173 11.64 -1.90 -16.57
C ILE A 173 11.22 -0.57 -17.19
N LYS A 174 12.11 0.44 -17.13
CA LYS A 174 11.89 1.74 -17.76
C LYS A 174 11.66 1.59 -19.27
N ASN A 175 12.57 0.92 -19.97
CA ASN A 175 12.47 0.74 -21.42
C ASN A 175 11.18 0.02 -21.80
N TYR A 176 10.85 -1.08 -21.11
CA TYR A 176 9.57 -1.75 -21.30
C TYR A 176 8.39 -0.80 -21.11
N PHE A 177 8.37 0.01 -20.04
CA PHE A 177 7.28 0.94 -19.76
C PHE A 177 7.11 1.98 -20.88
N PHE A 178 8.22 2.50 -21.40
CA PHE A 178 8.22 3.52 -22.46
C PHE A 178 8.07 2.95 -23.86
N THR A 179 8.23 1.65 -24.09
CA THR A 179 8.03 1.00 -25.41
C THR A 179 6.83 0.05 -25.42
N ALA A 180 6.07 -0.04 -24.33
CA ALA A 180 4.94 -0.95 -24.21
C ALA A 180 3.85 -0.62 -25.24
N GLN A 181 3.44 -1.64 -25.98
CA GLN A 181 2.30 -1.57 -26.91
C GLN A 181 0.99 -2.04 -26.27
N ASP A 182 1.05 -2.56 -25.04
CA ASP A 182 -0.13 -2.93 -24.28
C ASP A 182 -0.83 -1.68 -23.70
N LYS A 183 -1.93 -1.28 -24.34
CA LYS A 183 -2.75 -0.13 -23.91
C LYS A 183 -3.27 -0.29 -22.50
N ASN A 184 -3.46 -1.51 -22.00
CA ASN A 184 -3.98 -1.73 -20.66
C ASN A 184 -3.06 -1.13 -19.59
N LEU A 185 -1.76 -0.99 -19.87
CA LEU A 185 -0.80 -0.32 -18.98
C LEU A 185 -1.10 1.17 -18.77
N PHE A 186 -1.93 1.77 -19.63
CA PHE A 186 -2.21 3.19 -19.66
C PHE A 186 -3.71 3.49 -19.55
N MET A 187 -4.52 2.53 -19.13
CA MET A 187 -5.98 2.67 -19.02
C MET A 187 -6.39 2.68 -17.55
N ILE A 188 -6.63 3.87 -16.98
CA ILE A 188 -7.08 4.01 -15.59
C ILE A 188 -8.58 3.71 -15.55
N PRO A 189 -9.06 2.65 -14.86
CA PRO A 189 -10.48 2.31 -14.83
C PRO A 189 -11.31 3.42 -14.17
N THR A 190 -12.52 3.67 -14.69
CA THR A 190 -13.49 4.57 -14.04
C THR A 190 -14.57 3.79 -13.29
N LYS A 191 -15.56 4.48 -12.72
CA LYS A 191 -16.76 3.86 -12.13
C LYS A 191 -17.60 3.11 -13.16
N ASP A 192 -17.55 3.54 -14.42
CA ASP A 192 -18.18 2.85 -15.53
C ASP A 192 -17.18 1.81 -16.10
N PRO A 193 -17.46 0.51 -16.02
CA PRO A 193 -16.55 -0.53 -16.49
C PRO A 193 -16.29 -0.48 -18.01
N LYS A 194 -17.03 0.33 -18.77
CA LYS A 194 -16.84 0.52 -20.21
C LYS A 194 -15.96 1.72 -20.55
N LYS A 195 -15.46 2.44 -19.55
CA LYS A 195 -14.70 3.68 -19.72
C LYS A 195 -13.40 3.70 -18.93
N TYR A 196 -12.45 4.49 -19.42
CA TYR A 196 -11.13 4.67 -18.82
C TYR A 196 -10.70 6.13 -18.91
N TYR A 197 -9.96 6.59 -17.91
CA TYR A 197 -9.15 7.80 -18.06
C TYR A 197 -7.82 7.44 -18.72
N VAL A 198 -7.47 8.21 -19.76
CA VAL A 198 -6.20 8.12 -20.45
C VAL A 198 -5.54 9.50 -20.52
N HIS A 199 -4.23 9.58 -20.28
CA HIS A 199 -3.46 10.80 -20.49
C HIS A 199 -2.87 10.81 -21.90
N PHE A 200 -3.31 11.75 -22.74
CA PHE A 200 -2.78 11.98 -24.08
C PHE A 200 -1.76 13.11 -24.10
N MET A 201 -0.80 13.00 -25.01
CA MET A 201 0.18 14.06 -25.25
C MET A 201 -0.54 15.33 -25.72
N GLY A 202 -0.22 16.48 -25.10
CA GLY A 202 -0.77 17.79 -25.47
C GLY A 202 -2.24 18.05 -25.10
N ILE A 203 -3.04 17.01 -24.83
CA ILE A 203 -4.47 17.13 -24.52
C ILE A 203 -4.73 16.98 -23.01
N GLY A 204 -3.95 16.14 -22.33
CA GLY A 204 -4.12 15.86 -20.90
C GLY A 204 -4.99 14.64 -20.62
N GLU A 205 -5.65 14.61 -19.45
CA GLU A 205 -6.51 13.49 -19.05
C GLU A 205 -7.85 13.54 -19.78
N THR A 206 -8.29 12.41 -20.33
CA THR A 206 -9.55 12.30 -21.07
C THR A 206 -10.24 10.99 -20.74
N GLU A 207 -11.55 11.04 -20.50
CA GLU A 207 -12.38 9.83 -20.37
C GLU A 207 -12.74 9.31 -21.76
N ILE A 208 -12.44 8.05 -22.04
CA ILE A 208 -12.72 7.40 -23.31
C ILE A 208 -13.42 6.06 -23.10
N SER A 209 -14.16 5.61 -24.12
CA SER A 209 -14.80 4.31 -24.12
C SER A 209 -13.86 3.18 -24.56
N ASN A 210 -14.22 1.95 -24.22
CA ASN A 210 -13.57 0.71 -24.68
C ASN A 210 -13.48 0.59 -26.21
N THR A 211 -14.36 1.26 -26.96
CA THR A 211 -14.32 1.25 -28.42
C THR A 211 -13.25 2.22 -28.93
N ILE A 212 -13.21 3.43 -28.37
CA ILE A 212 -12.29 4.50 -28.80
C ILE A 212 -10.84 4.11 -28.51
N ILE A 213 -10.55 3.50 -27.35
CA ILE A 213 -9.19 3.08 -27.00
C ILE A 213 -8.59 2.10 -28.01
N LYS A 214 -9.42 1.27 -28.67
CA LYS A 214 -8.93 0.35 -29.71
C LYS A 214 -8.37 1.07 -30.93
N LEU A 215 -8.86 2.28 -31.21
CA LEU A 215 -8.48 3.08 -32.37
C LEU A 215 -7.24 3.96 -32.12
N ILE A 216 -6.94 4.29 -30.86
CA ILE A 216 -5.83 5.19 -30.51
C ILE A 216 -4.48 4.48 -30.58
N SER A 217 -3.44 5.11 -31.11
CA SER A 217 -2.07 4.58 -31.01
C SER A 217 -1.51 4.75 -29.60
N CYS A 218 -0.70 3.79 -29.14
CA CYS A 218 0.05 3.93 -27.90
C CYS A 218 1.02 5.12 -27.94
N ASP A 219 1.41 5.58 -29.13
CA ASP A 219 2.34 6.71 -29.29
C ASP A 219 1.68 8.06 -29.01
N GLU A 220 0.34 8.12 -28.99
CA GLU A 220 -0.42 9.32 -28.61
C GLU A 220 -0.56 9.46 -27.08
N ILE A 221 -0.23 8.40 -26.33
CA ILE A 221 -0.34 8.35 -24.87
C ILE A 221 0.89 8.97 -24.22
N ASP A 222 0.67 9.83 -23.23
CA ASP A 222 1.74 10.42 -22.41
C ASP A 222 2.31 9.41 -21.40
N ARG A 223 3.13 8.47 -21.90
CA ARG A 223 3.77 7.42 -21.08
C ARG A 223 4.61 8.00 -19.93
N LYS A 224 5.19 9.19 -20.12
CA LYS A 224 6.00 9.87 -19.11
C LYS A 224 5.15 10.21 -17.89
N LYS A 225 3.95 10.74 -18.09
CA LYS A 225 3.03 11.06 -16.98
C LYS A 225 2.64 9.83 -16.16
N TYR A 226 2.41 8.67 -16.79
CA TYR A 226 2.15 7.42 -16.07
C TYR A 226 3.38 6.95 -15.29
N PHE A 227 4.57 7.01 -15.90
CA PHE A 227 5.81 6.63 -15.22
C PHE A 227 6.06 7.54 -14.00
N GLU A 228 5.84 8.84 -14.13
CA GLU A 228 5.95 9.80 -13.03
C GLU A 228 4.95 9.53 -11.91
N LYS A 229 3.68 9.27 -12.26
CA LYS A 229 2.61 8.99 -11.31
C LYS A 229 2.82 7.70 -10.53
N TYR A 230 3.25 6.63 -11.19
CA TYR A 230 3.25 5.28 -10.59
C TYR A 230 4.64 4.76 -10.24
N MET A 231 5.67 5.02 -11.07
CA MET A 231 6.95 4.31 -10.98
C MET A 231 8.10 5.15 -10.43
N SER A 232 8.15 6.44 -10.80
CA SER A 232 9.31 7.32 -10.62
C SER A 232 9.75 7.43 -9.17
N SER A 233 8.80 7.55 -8.23
CA SER A 233 9.09 7.69 -6.81
C SER A 233 9.76 6.45 -6.22
N PHE A 234 9.40 5.24 -6.66
CA PHE A 234 10.02 3.99 -6.23
C PHE A 234 11.34 3.73 -6.93
N VAL A 235 11.45 4.04 -8.23
CA VAL A 235 12.71 3.92 -8.96
C VAL A 235 13.78 4.82 -8.35
N LYS A 236 13.45 6.07 -8.02
CA LYS A 236 14.35 6.99 -7.31
C LYS A 236 14.80 6.44 -5.97
N SER A 237 13.89 5.85 -5.19
CA SER A 237 14.21 5.21 -3.93
C SER A 237 15.22 4.07 -4.07
N ILE A 238 15.01 3.19 -5.05
CA ILE A 238 15.92 2.08 -5.32
C ILE A 238 17.30 2.61 -5.67
N VAL A 239 17.37 3.59 -6.60
CA VAL A 239 18.64 4.21 -7.00
C VAL A 239 19.36 4.81 -5.79
N LEU A 240 18.67 5.59 -4.96
CA LEU A 240 19.26 6.23 -3.78
C LEU A 240 19.71 5.22 -2.72
N SER A 241 19.01 4.09 -2.56
CA SER A 241 19.42 3.02 -1.64
C SER A 241 20.69 2.27 -2.08
N CYS A 242 21.14 2.46 -3.32
CA CYS A 242 22.35 1.83 -3.86
C CYS A 242 23.63 2.66 -3.65
N PHE A 243 23.51 3.91 -3.22
CA PHE A 243 24.62 4.82 -2.93
C PHE A 243 24.83 4.93 -1.42
#